data_AF-A0A2E1PPR6-F1
#
_entry.id   AF-A0A2E1PPR6-F1
#
_cell.length_a   1.000
_cell.length_b   1.000
_cell.length_c   1.000
_cell.angle_alpha   90.00
_cell.angle_beta   90.00
_cell.angle_gamma   90.00
#
_symmetry.space_group_name_H-M   'P 1'
#
loop_
_entity.id
_entity.type
_entity.pdbx_description
1 polymer ?
#
loop_
_entity_poly.entity_id
_entity_poly.type
_entity_poly.pdbx_seq_one_letter_code
_entity_poly.pdbx_strand_id
1 'polypeptide(L)'
;MFDIGFSEILIIATLTLIVMGPNRLPETIKTITLWIGRLRNFINSARSDIENEVGIDEIKKQLHNEKVMQEIAKTKAELNSVTQDLSSDKKDAKR
;
A
#
# COMPACT_ATOMS: atom_id res chain seq x y z
N MET A 1 19.92 -5.72 -10.51
CA MET A 1 19.60 -5.71 -11.95
C MET A 1 18.47 -4.72 -12.19
N PHE A 2 18.82 -3.43 -12.19
CA PHE A 2 18.15 -2.24 -12.72
C PHE A 2 19.06 -1.07 -12.33
N ASP A 3 20.31 -1.08 -12.81
CA ASP A 3 21.19 0.08 -12.68
C ASP A 3 20.87 1.01 -13.84
N ILE A 4 19.84 1.84 -13.67
CA ILE A 4 19.57 2.95 -14.59
C ILE A 4 20.52 4.08 -14.15
N GLY A 5 21.66 4.16 -14.83
CA GLY A 5 22.59 5.26 -14.68
C GLY A 5 22.13 6.53 -15.39
N PHE A 6 22.86 7.62 -15.15
CA PHE A 6 22.62 8.90 -15.82
C PHE A 6 22.75 8.78 -17.35
N SER A 7 23.68 7.94 -17.82
CA SER A 7 23.88 7.60 -19.23
C SER A 7 22.64 7.00 -19.89
N GLU A 8 22.01 6.03 -19.25
CA GLU A 8 20.83 5.35 -19.78
C GLU A 8 19.65 6.31 -19.89
N ILE A 9 19.44 7.16 -18.89
CA ILE A 9 18.39 8.20 -18.92
C ILE A 9 18.61 9.16 -20.09
N LEU A 10 19.85 9.61 -20.32
CA LEU A 10 20.18 10.48 -21.44
C LEU A 10 19.88 9.81 -22.79
N ILE A 11 20.28 8.55 -22.97
CA ILE A 11 20.04 7.81 -24.21
C ILE A 11 18.53 7.69 -24.47
N ILE A 12 17.75 7.30 -23.45
CA ILE A 12 16.30 7.18 -23.56
C ILE A 12 15.65 8.54 -23.87
N ALA A 13 16.09 9.62 -23.22
CA ALA A 13 15.60 10.96 -23.47
C ALA A 13 15.87 11.39 -24.91
N THR A 14 17.09 11.20 -25.41
CA THR A 14 17.44 11.53 -26.80
C THR A 14 16.62 10.71 -27.79
N LEU A 15 16.48 9.40 -27.60
CA LEU A 15 15.66 8.55 -28.47
C LEU A 15 14.19 8.99 -28.46
N THR A 16 13.64 9.31 -27.29
CA THR A 16 12.26 9.78 -27.15
C THR A 16 12.06 11.10 -27.91
N LEU A 17 13.02 12.03 -27.82
CA LEU A 17 13.00 13.29 -28.55
C LEU A 17 13.11 13.08 -30.07
N ILE A 18 13.87 12.09 -30.53
CA ILE A 18 13.98 11.78 -31.97
C ILE A 18 12.69 11.15 -32.51
N VAL A 19 12.12 10.19 -31.79
CA VAL A 19 10.93 9.44 -32.23
C VAL A 19 9.67 10.30 -32.20
N MET A 20 9.43 10.98 -31.06
CA MET A 20 8.22 11.79 -30.86
C MET A 20 8.40 13.23 -31.34
N GLY A 21 9.63 13.74 -31.28
CA GLY A 21 9.94 15.16 -31.50
C GLY A 21 9.96 15.95 -30.17
N PRO A 22 10.90 16.90 -29.98
CA PRO A 22 11.01 17.71 -28.77
C PRO A 22 9.76 18.56 -28.49
N ASN A 23 9.05 18.95 -29.54
CA ASN A 23 7.85 19.79 -29.42
C ASN A 23 6.60 18.98 -29.03
N ARG A 24 6.55 17.67 -29.33
CA ARG A 24 5.37 16.82 -29.10
C ARG A 24 5.46 15.98 -27.83
N LEU A 25 6.66 15.74 -27.30
CA LEU A 25 6.88 15.13 -25.99
C LEU A 25 6.10 15.85 -24.87
N PRO A 26 6.20 17.19 -24.69
CA PRO A 26 5.47 17.88 -23.63
C PRO A 26 3.95 17.81 -23.81
N GLU A 27 3.46 17.81 -25.05
CA GLU A 27 2.03 17.67 -25.36
C GLU A 27 1.51 16.27 -25.03
N THR A 28 2.31 15.24 -25.30
CA THR A 28 2.00 13.84 -24.99
C THR A 28 1.94 13.62 -23.48
N ILE A 29 2.91 14.15 -22.72
CA ILE A 29 2.91 14.08 -21.26
C ILE A 29 1.68 14.77 -20.67
N LYS A 30 1.31 15.96 -21.18
CA LYS A 30 0.10 16.66 -20.74
C LYS A 30 -1.13 15.82 -20.97
N THR A 31 -1.28 15.22 -22.14
CA THR A 31 -2.40 14.33 -22.45
C THR A 31 -2.43 13.15 -21.49
N ILE A 32 -1.33 12.39 -21.36
CA ILE A 32 -1.24 11.23 -20.47
C ILE A 32 -1.57 11.62 -19.02
N THR A 33 -1.05 12.76 -18.56
CA THR A 33 -1.27 13.25 -17.19
C THR A 33 -2.73 13.70 -16.96
N LEU A 34 -3.36 14.31 -17.97
CA LEU A 34 -4.78 14.64 -17.89
C LEU A 34 -5.64 13.38 -17.86
N TRP A 35 -5.31 12.36 -18.65
CA TRP A 35 -6.01 11.08 -18.65
C TRP A 35 -5.84 10.32 -17.33
N ILE A 36 -4.63 10.27 -16.75
CA ILE A 36 -4.42 9.66 -15.43
C ILE A 36 -5.14 10.45 -14.32
N GLY A 37 -5.18 11.78 -14.42
CA GLY A 37 -5.92 12.64 -13.51
C GLY A 37 -7.42 12.38 -13.55
N ARG A 38 -7.99 12.26 -14.76
CA ARG A 38 -9.39 11.90 -14.97
C ARG A 38 -9.72 10.52 -14.41
N LEU A 39 -8.86 9.52 -14.64
CA LEU A 39 -9.03 8.18 -14.10
C LEU A 39 -8.97 8.18 -12.57
N ARG A 40 -8.02 8.91 -11.97
CA ARG A 40 -7.93 9.07 -10.51
C ARG A 40 -9.20 9.70 -9.95
N ASN A 41 -9.71 10.75 -10.59
CA ASN A 41 -10.95 11.39 -10.18
C ASN A 41 -12.14 10.44 -10.31
N PHE A 42 -12.21 9.64 -11.37
CA PHE A 42 -13.24 8.61 -11.53
C PHE A 42 -13.18 7.55 -10.43
N ILE A 43 -11.99 7.07 -10.05
CA ILE A 43 -11.82 6.14 -8.92
C ILE A 43 -12.25 6.79 -7.61
N ASN A 44 -11.93 8.07 -7.40
CA ASN A 44 -12.31 8.79 -6.19
C ASN A 44 -13.82 9.01 -6.12
N SER A 45 -14.47 9.39 -7.23
CA SER A 45 -15.92 9.52 -7.33
C SER A 45 -16.61 8.17 -7.12
N ALA A 46 -16.14 7.11 -7.77
CA ALA A 46 -16.66 5.76 -7.55
C ALA A 46 -16.51 5.32 -6.08
N ARG A 47 -15.38 5.62 -5.42
CA ARG A 47 -15.23 5.38 -3.97
C ARG A 47 -16.22 6.18 -3.16
N SER A 48 -16.43 7.46 -3.47
CA SER A 48 -17.38 8.33 -2.78
C SER A 48 -18.81 7.86 -2.97
N ASP A 49 -19.20 7.47 -4.19
CA ASP A 49 -20.54 6.97 -4.49
C ASP A 49 -20.78 5.62 -3.82
N ILE A 50 -19.78 4.72 -3.84
CA ILE A 50 -19.84 3.46 -3.09
C ILE A 50 -19.91 3.74 -1.58
N GLU A 51 -19.14 4.68 -1.02
CA GLU A 51 -19.21 5.02 0.42
C GLU A 51 -20.57 5.60 0.82
N ASN A 52 -21.21 6.35 -0.08
CA ASN A 52 -22.53 6.95 0.12
C ASN A 52 -23.71 5.96 -0.08
N GLU A 53 -23.52 4.86 -0.82
CA GLU A 53 -24.61 3.93 -1.21
C GLU A 53 -24.42 2.49 -0.68
N VAL A 54 -23.18 2.05 -0.48
CA VAL A 54 -22.75 0.75 0.07
C VAL A 54 -21.58 0.98 1.02
N GLY A 55 -21.91 1.32 2.27
CA GLY A 55 -20.94 1.66 3.32
C GLY A 55 -19.68 0.80 3.32
N ILE A 56 -18.59 1.35 2.78
CA ILE A 56 -17.24 0.78 2.81
C ILE A 56 -16.77 0.57 4.26
N ASP A 57 -17.43 1.20 5.23
CA ASP A 57 -17.29 0.88 6.64
C ASP A 57 -17.44 -0.61 6.93
N GLU A 58 -18.29 -1.37 6.23
CA GLU A 58 -18.41 -2.82 6.47
C GLU A 58 -17.20 -3.62 5.94
N ILE A 59 -16.68 -3.30 4.75
CA ILE A 59 -15.51 -3.98 4.17
C ILE A 59 -14.23 -3.58 4.91
N LYS A 60 -14.09 -2.30 5.26
CA LYS A 60 -12.94 -1.79 6.01
C LYS A 60 -12.95 -2.32 7.45
N LYS A 61 -14.12 -2.45 8.08
CA LYS A 61 -14.28 -3.04 9.41
C LYS A 61 -14.09 -4.55 9.39
N GLN A 62 -14.50 -5.27 8.35
CA GLN A 62 -14.21 -6.70 8.19
C GLN A 62 -12.71 -6.97 7.99
N LEU A 63 -12.04 -6.22 7.10
CA LEU A 63 -10.59 -6.34 6.90
C LEU A 63 -9.76 -5.88 8.11
N HIS A 64 -10.25 -4.90 8.87
CA HIS A 64 -9.59 -4.44 10.09
C HIS A 64 -9.84 -5.42 11.25
N ASN A 65 -11.04 -5.98 11.39
CA ASN A 65 -11.33 -7.00 12.41
C ASN A 65 -10.48 -8.24 12.21
N GLU A 66 -10.32 -8.73 10.98
CA GLU A 66 -9.58 -9.97 10.75
C GLU A 66 -8.09 -9.84 11.10
N LYS A 67 -7.45 -8.72 10.72
CA LYS A 67 -6.06 -8.44 11.08
C LYS A 67 -5.88 -8.22 12.57
N VAL A 68 -6.78 -7.46 13.20
CA VAL A 68 -6.74 -7.19 14.65
C VAL A 68 -7.00 -8.47 15.45
N MET A 69 -7.91 -9.35 15.01
CA MET A 69 -8.16 -10.63 15.68
C MET A 69 -6.95 -11.56 15.61
N GLN A 70 -6.26 -11.63 14.48
CA GLN A 70 -5.04 -12.42 14.34
C GLN A 70 -3.92 -11.91 15.25
N GLU A 71 -3.78 -10.59 15.37
CA GLU A 71 -2.79 -9.96 16.24
C GLU A 71 -3.12 -10.18 17.71
N ILE A 72 -4.39 -10.02 18.12
CA ILE A 72 -4.87 -10.33 19.48
C ILE A 72 -4.69 -11.83 19.80
N ALA A 73 -4.95 -12.73 18.86
CA ALA A 73 -4.79 -14.16 19.07
C ALA A 73 -3.31 -14.54 19.30
N LYS A 74 -2.38 -13.93 18.54
CA LYS A 74 -0.93 -14.11 18.76
C LYS A 74 -0.48 -13.55 20.10
N THR A 75 -0.88 -12.31 20.42
CA THR A 75 -0.56 -11.67 21.71
C THR A 75 -1.12 -12.46 22.89
N LYS A 76 -2.33 -13.02 22.78
CA LYS A 76 -2.92 -13.87 23.83
C LYS A 76 -2.17 -15.19 23.98
N ALA A 77 -1.68 -15.77 22.88
CA ALA A 77 -0.85 -16.97 22.94
C ALA A 77 0.50 -16.72 23.63
N GLU A 78 1.16 -15.61 23.30
CA GLU A 78 2.41 -15.17 23.93
C GLU A 78 2.23 -14.79 25.41
N LEU A 79 1.14 -14.10 25.76
CA LEU A 79 0.84 -13.77 27.15
C LEU A 79 0.56 -15.01 28.00
N ASN A 80 -0.09 -16.03 27.44
CA ASN A 80 -0.31 -17.30 28.14
C ASN A 80 1.00 -18.04 28.38
N SER A 81 1.93 -18.09 27.41
CA SER A 81 3.24 -18.70 27.63
C SER A 81 4.05 -17.93 28.68
N VAL A 82 4.07 -16.60 28.60
CA VAL A 82 4.76 -15.76 29.60
C VAL A 82 4.16 -15.93 31.00
N THR A 83 2.83 -16.02 31.11
CA THR A 83 2.15 -16.25 32.39
C THR A 83 2.46 -17.65 32.94
N GLN A 84 2.56 -18.65 32.07
CA GLN A 84 2.92 -20.01 32.45
C GLN A 84 4.39 -20.13 32.89
N ASP A 85 5.29 -19.39 32.24
CA ASP A 85 6.71 -19.31 32.60
C ASP A 85 6.89 -18.58 33.95
N LEU A 86 6.19 -17.46 34.16
CA LEU A 86 6.18 -16.74 35.44
C LEU A 86 5.56 -17.56 36.59
N SER A 87 4.57 -18.42 36.28
CA SER A 87 3.96 -19.33 37.24
C SER A 87 4.86 -20.51 37.59
N SER A 88 5.75 -20.89 36.67
CA SER A 88 6.77 -21.92 36.88
C SER A 88 7.93 -21.37 37.71
N ASP A 89 8.41 -20.17 37.39
CA ASP A 89 9.51 -19.49 38.11
C ASP A 89 9.14 -19.11 39.55
N LYS A 90 7.90 -18.69 39.81
CA LYS A 90 7.40 -18.47 41.19
C LYS A 90 7.25 -19.76 42.01
N LYS A 91 7.21 -20.92 41.37
CA LYS A 91 7.09 -22.21 42.07
C LYS A 91 8.45 -22.74 42.55
N ASP A 92 9.54 -22.34 41.87
CA ASP A 92 10.91 -22.71 42.22
C ASP A 92 11.53 -21.79 43.28
N ALA A 93 11.10 -20.53 43.39
CA ALA A 93 11.56 -19.60 44.44
C ALA A 93 10.93 -19.83 45.84
N LYS A 94 10.03 -20.82 45.99
CA LYS A 94 9.36 -21.18 47.25
C LYS A 94 9.77 -22.56 47.81
N ARG A 95 10.91 -23.10 47.36
CA ARG A 95 11.57 -24.26 47.97
C ARG A 95 12.84 -23.85 48.71
#